data_AF-A0A915ITL6-F1
#
_entry.id   AF-A0A915ITL6-F1
#
_cell.length_a   1.000
_cell.length_b   1.000
_cell.length_c   1.000
_cell.angle_alpha   90.00
_cell.angle_beta   90.00
_cell.angle_gamma   90.00
#
_symmetry.space_group_name_H-M   'P 1'
#
loop_
_entity.id
_entity.type
_entity.pdbx_description
1 polymer ?
#
loop_
_entity_poly.entity_id
_entity_poly.type
_entity_poly.pdbx_seq_one_letter_code
_entity_poly.pdbx_strand_id
1 'polypeptide(L)' 'MQSRYFLVGMVSWGEGCAEKNKPDIFISIVDYFDVVIVVAKWFEKIFCNVEPSDGKDEL' A
#
# COMPACT_ATOMS: atom_id res chain seq x y z
N MET A 1 -18.64 16.45 3.30
CA MET A 1 -17.16 16.37 3.37
C MET A 1 -16.80 14.89 3.36
N GLN A 2 -16.02 14.41 2.39
CA GLN A 2 -15.60 13.00 2.34
C GLN A 2 -14.22 12.86 2.99
N SER A 3 -14.09 11.89 3.90
CA SER A 3 -12.81 11.52 4.52
C SER A 3 -12.02 10.62 3.56
N ARG A 4 -10.76 10.97 3.30
CA ARG A 4 -9.83 10.14 2.53
C ARG A 4 -8.90 9.38 3.48
N TYR A 5 -8.61 8.14 3.14
CA TYR A 5 -7.63 7.31 3.85
C TYR A 5 -6.41 7.13 2.95
N PHE A 6 -5.24 7.10 3.58
CA PHE A 6 -3.97 6.88 2.89
C PHE A 6 -3.30 5.62 3.44
N LEU A 7 -2.76 4.81 2.54
CA LEU A 7 -2.01 3.62 2.90
C LEU A 7 -0.57 4.02 3.26
N VAL A 8 -0.22 3.92 4.54
CA VAL A 8 1.10 4.36 5.06
C VAL A 8 2.08 3.22 5.32
N GLY A 9 1.58 2.00 5.54
CA GLY A 9 2.43 0.84 5.80
C GLY A 9 1.75 -0.49 5.57
N MET A 10 2.56 -1.54 5.45
CA MET A 10 2.12 -2.92 5.26
C MET A 10 2.60 -3.78 6.41
N VAL A 11 1.75 -4.71 6.90
CA VAL A 11 2.09 -5.63 7.99
C VAL A 11 3.36 -6.38 7.63
N SER A 12 4.34 -6.38 8.53
CA SER A 12 5.59 -7.10 8.35
C SER A 12 5.65 -8.28 9.31
N TRP A 13 5.88 -8.01 10.59
CA TRP A 13 6.01 -9.01 11.64
C TRP A 13 5.81 -8.37 13.02
N GLY A 14 5.76 -9.18 14.06
CA GLY A 14 5.72 -8.74 15.45
C GLY A 14 6.21 -9.85 16.37
N GLU A 15 6.65 -9.49 17.56
CA GLU A 15 6.95 -10.46 18.61
C GLU A 15 5.66 -10.78 19.38
N GLY A 16 5.06 -11.94 19.11
CA GLY A 16 3.76 -12.30 19.66
C GLY A 16 2.60 -11.59 18.95
N CYS A 17 1.52 -11.31 19.66
CA CYS A 17 0.37 -10.55 19.13
C CYS A 17 -0.30 -9.77 20.27
N ALA A 18 -0.45 -8.45 20.09
CA ALA A 18 -1.07 -7.54 21.07
C ALA A 18 -0.47 -7.59 22.49
N GLU A 19 0.82 -7.91 22.59
CA GLU A 19 1.53 -7.96 23.87
C GLU A 19 1.96 -6.56 24.34
N LYS A 20 1.91 -6.34 25.66
CA LYS A 20 2.28 -5.04 26.25
C LYS A 20 3.75 -4.72 25.94
N ASN A 21 3.99 -3.50 25.44
CA ASN A 21 5.30 -2.98 25.04
C ASN A 21 5.96 -3.73 23.86
N LYS A 22 5.24 -4.58 23.14
CA LYS A 22 5.72 -5.25 21.93
C LYS A 22 4.87 -4.80 20.73
N PRO A 23 5.23 -3.67 20.10
CA PRO A 23 4.49 -3.18 18.95
C PRO A 23 4.73 -4.08 17.72
N ASP A 24 3.72 -4.17 16.87
CA ASP A 24 3.88 -4.74 15.54
C ASP A 24 4.73 -3.83 14.66
N ILE A 25 5.47 -4.45 13.76
CA ILE A 25 6.41 -3.79 12.86
C ILE A 25 5.82 -3.80 11.46
N PHE A 26 5.80 -2.62 10.84
CA PHE A 26 5.26 -2.39 9.52
C PHE A 26 6.37 -1.95 8.57
N ILE A 27 6.26 -2.35 7.31
CA ILE A 27 7.07 -1.77 6.23
C ILE A 27 6.46 -0.40 5.90
N SER A 28 7.30 0.63 5.88
CA SER A 28 6.92 1.97 5.43
C SER A 28 6.67 1.96 3.93
N ILE A 29 5.44 2.28 3.50
CA ILE A 29 5.10 2.32 2.07
C ILE A 29 5.66 3.57 1.40
N VAL A 30 5.88 4.64 2.16
CA VAL A 30 6.47 5.88 1.65
C VAL A 30 7.89 5.63 1.13
N ASP A 31 8.67 4.81 1.82
CA ASP A 31 10.06 4.52 1.44
C ASP A 31 10.16 3.61 0.20
N TYR A 32 9.11 2.85 -0.10
CA TYR A 32 9.06 1.88 -1.21
C TYR A 32 7.97 2.20 -2.24
N PHE A 33 7.51 3.44 -2.28
CA PHE A 33 6.34 3.83 -3.07
C PHE A 33 6.49 3.46 -4.55
N ASP A 34 7.66 3.75 -5.13
CA ASP A 34 7.93 3.45 -6.55
C ASP A 34 7.84 1.96 -6.85
N VAL A 35 8.37 1.11 -5.98
CA VAL A 35 8.34 -0.35 -6.14
C VAL A 35 6.89 -0.84 -6.08
N VAL A 36 6.13 -0.36 -5.10
CA VAL A 36 4.71 -0.73 -4.93
C VAL A 36 3.90 -0.34 -6.15
N ILE A 37 4.08 0.87 -6.68
CA ILE A 37 3.36 1.35 -7.87
C ILE A 37 3.74 0.56 -9.13
N VAL A 38 5.04 0.30 -9.35
CA VAL A 38 5.50 -0.47 -10.52
C VAL A 38 4.93 -1.87 -10.49
N VAL A 39 4.99 -2.53 -9.32
CA VAL A 39 4.46 -3.87 -9.14
C VAL A 39 2.94 -3.89 -9.33
N ALA A 40 2.21 -2.96 -8.70
CA ALA A 40 0.75 -2.87 -8.86
C ALA A 40 0.33 -2.72 -10.33
N LYS A 41 0.95 -1.79 -11.06
CA LYS A 41 0.69 -1.58 -12.50
C LYS A 41 1.01 -2.81 -13.34
N TRP A 42 2.09 -3.52 -13.00
CA TRP A 42 2.46 -4.75 -13.66
C TRP A 42 1.40 -5.84 -13.44
N PHE A 43 0.92 -5.99 -12.20
CA PHE A 43 -0.17 -6.92 -11.87
C PHE A 43 -1.45 -6.57 -12.62
N GLU A 44 -1.86 -5.30 -12.65
CA GLU A 44 -3.05 -4.86 -13.39
C GLU A 44 -2.96 -5.20 -14.88
N LYS A 45 -1.80 -4.94 -15.50
CA LYS A 45 -1.59 -5.20 -16.93
C LYS A 45 -1.65 -6.69 -17.27
N ILE A 46 -1.08 -7.55 -16.42
CA ILE A 46 -0.97 -8.99 -16.70
C ILE A 46 -2.24 -9.75 -16.33
N PHE A 47 -2.79 -9.48 -15.15
CA PHE A 47 -3.91 -10.26 -14.62
C PHE A 47 -5.26 -9.67 -15.00
N CYS A 48 -5.37 -8.34 -15.06
CA CYS A 48 -6.64 -7.68 -15.27
C CYS A 48 -6.81 -7.13 -16.71
N ASN A 49 -5.75 -7.11 -17.53
CA ASN A 49 -5.74 -6.43 -18.84
C ASN A 49 -6.35 -5.01 -18.77
N VAL A 50 -6.12 -4.32 -17.64
CA VAL A 50 -6.65 -2.97 -17.41
C VAL A 50 -5.74 -1.98 -18.14
N GLU A 51 -6.33 -1.16 -19.01
CA GLU A 51 -5.64 0.00 -19.58
C GLU A 51 -5.37 1.03 -18.48
N PRO A 52 -4.26 1.79 -18.56
CA PRO A 52 -3.89 2.74 -17.53
C PRO A 52 -5.04 3.72 -17.30
N SER A 53 -5.58 3.78 -16.09
CA SER A 53 -6.41 4.89 -15.67
C SER A 53 -5.50 6.12 -15.60
N ASP A 54 -5.52 6.92 -16.68
CA ASP A 54 -4.95 8.26 -16.71
C ASP A 54 -5.39 8.99 -15.45
N GLY A 55 -4.41 9.33 -14.61
CA GLY A 55 -4.57 9.82 -13.23
C GLY A 55 -5.39 11.10 -13.11
N LYS A 56 -6.70 10.96 -13.30
CA LYS A 56 -7.74 11.90 -12.93
C LYS A 56 -8.59 11.26 -11.85
N ASP A 57 -7.94 10.91 -10.74
CA ASP A 57 -8.63 11.01 -9.47
C ASP A 57 -8.72 12.51 -9.19
N GLU A 58 -9.75 13.11 -9.80
CA GLU A 58 -10.12 14.52 -9.75
C GLU A 58 -10.14 15.02 -8.29
N LEU A 59 -9.54 16.19 -8.09
CA LEU A 59 -9.47 16.91 -6.83
C LEU A 59 -10.86 17.40 -6.39
#